data_AF-A0A520J7A7-F1
#
_entry.id   AF-A0A520J7A7-F1
#
_cell.length_a   1.000
_cell.length_b   1.000
_cell.length_c   1.000
_cell.angle_alpha   90.00
_cell.angle_beta   90.00
_cell.angle_gamma   90.00
#
_symmetry.space_group_name_H-M   'P 1'
#
loop_
_entity.id
_entity.type
_entity.pdbx_description
1 polymer ?
#
loop_
_entity_poly.entity_id
_entity_poly.type
_entity_poly.pdbx_seq_one_letter_code
_entity_poly.pdbx_strand_id
1 'polypeptide(L)'
;MKKFILAVFITFSLSACKKGPKNEMPTVGTQKLVSTRTINPNGHYILETHGYNIKGQLIKETSLDEQTGLHLFQEYIYQNDLITSSIISSDTRKLAKIVYTYADNRLTRMDFLEYGTQDQLTLNFSKSLEYNAGVLKKATTLSVQNLPIGHEEFSILDGNLLAVRSYASDGTIQNLTEYLHDMEKNPYKGNMERNLNVLGLSNNNVTRVRYTDYANPANNRDQRYEYEYNAEKFPIKKSLIGATAKELQITYAYKNF
;
A
#
# COMPACT_ATOMS: atom_id res chain seq x y z
N MET A 1 -42.21 -2.33 -55.20
CA MET A 1 -42.56 -3.15 -54.03
C MET A 1 -41.29 -3.54 -53.28
N LYS A 2 -41.32 -3.48 -51.95
CA LYS A 2 -40.20 -3.65 -51.00
C LYS A 2 -39.72 -5.11 -50.89
N LYS A 3 -38.41 -5.31 -50.69
CA LYS A 3 -37.71 -6.01 -49.55
C LYS A 3 -36.31 -6.47 -50.01
N PHE A 4 -35.19 -5.93 -49.50
CA PHE A 4 -34.47 -6.22 -48.24
C PHE A 4 -33.91 -7.67 -48.19
N ILE A 5 -32.57 -7.89 -48.26
CA ILE A 5 -31.63 -8.36 -47.18
C ILE A 5 -30.74 -9.44 -47.85
N LEU A 6 -29.43 -9.64 -47.68
CA LEU A 6 -28.36 -9.11 -46.84
C LEU A 6 -27.06 -9.41 -47.62
N ALA A 7 -26.27 -8.40 -47.98
CA ALA A 7 -24.88 -8.66 -48.35
C ALA A 7 -24.10 -8.77 -47.03
N VAL A 8 -23.69 -9.99 -46.68
CA VAL A 8 -22.75 -10.26 -45.58
C VAL A 8 -21.42 -9.65 -45.99
N PHE A 9 -21.25 -8.37 -45.67
CA PHE A 9 -19.94 -7.74 -45.59
C PHE A 9 -19.21 -8.39 -44.44
N ILE A 10 -18.30 -9.30 -44.79
CA ILE A 10 -17.20 -9.75 -43.94
C ILE A 10 -16.35 -8.50 -43.68
N THR A 11 -16.74 -7.72 -42.67
CA THR A 11 -15.82 -6.83 -41.99
C THR A 11 -14.78 -7.72 -41.34
N PHE A 12 -13.62 -7.82 -42.00
CA PHE A 12 -12.35 -8.09 -41.35
C PHE A 12 -12.16 -7.00 -40.29
N SER A 13 -12.75 -7.22 -39.12
CA SER A 13 -12.37 -6.59 -37.88
C SER A 13 -10.94 -7.07 -37.64
N LEU A 14 -9.98 -6.33 -38.20
CA LEU A 14 -8.63 -6.31 -37.67
C LEU A 14 -8.80 -5.92 -36.21
N SER A 15 -8.87 -6.93 -35.35
CA SER A 15 -8.66 -6.84 -33.93
C SER A 15 -7.28 -6.26 -33.75
N ALA A 16 -7.18 -4.93 -33.86
CA ALA A 16 -6.18 -4.16 -33.18
C ALA A 16 -6.32 -4.58 -31.73
N CYS A 17 -5.48 -5.53 -31.36
CA CYS A 17 -5.17 -5.88 -30.00
C CYS A 17 -4.73 -4.55 -29.38
N LYS A 18 -5.69 -3.82 -28.81
CA LYS A 18 -5.41 -2.67 -27.96
C LYS A 18 -4.52 -3.28 -26.90
N LYS A 19 -3.21 -3.00 -27.00
CA LYS A 19 -2.32 -3.18 -25.87
C LYS A 19 -3.09 -2.57 -24.70
N GLY A 20 -3.41 -3.41 -23.71
CA GLY A 20 -4.02 -2.93 -22.48
C GLY A 20 -3.23 -1.71 -22.01
N PRO A 21 -3.88 -0.78 -21.28
CA PRO A 21 -3.23 0.44 -20.83
C PRO A 21 -1.83 0.07 -20.35
N LYS A 22 -0.83 0.64 -21.05
CA LYS A 22 0.57 0.46 -20.70
C LYS A 22 0.62 0.78 -19.20
N ASN A 23 1.20 -0.09 -18.38
CA ASN A 23 1.52 0.28 -17.01
C ASN A 23 2.47 1.48 -17.14
N GLU A 24 1.91 2.69 -17.12
CA GLU A 24 2.67 3.92 -17.08
C GLU A 24 3.34 3.89 -15.72
N MET A 25 4.66 3.71 -15.73
CA MET A 25 5.46 3.91 -14.54
C MET A 25 5.12 5.31 -14.00
N PRO A 26 4.92 5.48 -12.69
CA PRO A 26 4.59 6.78 -12.13
C PRO A 26 5.65 7.78 -12.58
N THR A 27 5.22 8.83 -13.27
CA THR A 27 6.05 9.98 -13.65
C THR A 27 6.76 10.43 -12.38
N VAL A 28 8.09 10.52 -12.43
CA VAL A 28 8.89 11.02 -11.32
C VAL A 28 8.32 12.40 -10.96
N GLY A 29 7.63 12.50 -9.83
CA GLY A 29 7.26 13.79 -9.28
C GLY A 29 8.54 14.59 -9.07
N THR A 30 8.48 15.92 -9.20
CA THR A 30 9.62 16.81 -8.94
C THR A 30 10.20 16.62 -7.54
N GLN A 31 9.42 16.04 -6.62
CA GLN A 31 9.79 15.73 -5.25
C GLN A 31 9.52 14.28 -4.86
N LYS A 32 10.43 13.71 -4.08
CA LYS A 32 10.28 12.42 -3.39
C LYS A 32 10.27 12.64 -1.87
N LEU A 33 9.44 11.87 -1.18
CA LEU A 33 9.40 11.86 0.29
C LEU A 33 10.72 11.30 0.81
N VAL A 34 11.46 12.07 1.60
CA VAL A 34 12.75 11.62 2.17
C VAL A 34 12.59 11.19 3.62
N SER A 35 11.72 11.83 4.38
CA SER A 35 11.46 11.39 5.74
C SER A 35 10.08 11.77 6.25
N THR A 36 9.64 10.99 7.24
CA THR A 36 8.52 11.31 8.10
C THR A 36 8.95 11.24 9.56
N ARG A 37 8.45 12.17 10.37
CA ARG A 37 8.61 12.11 11.84
C ARG A 37 7.23 11.98 12.46
N THR A 38 6.96 10.83 13.04
CA THR A 38 5.64 10.43 13.55
C THR A 38 5.68 10.28 15.07
N ILE A 39 4.62 10.69 15.77
CA ILE A 39 4.46 10.38 17.20
C ILE A 39 3.72 9.04 17.33
N ASN A 40 4.34 8.05 17.97
CA ASN A 40 3.70 6.76 18.22
C ASN A 40 2.74 6.83 19.43
N PRO A 41 1.90 5.80 19.67
CA PRO A 41 0.95 5.79 20.80
C PRO A 41 1.60 5.89 22.19
N ASN A 42 2.89 5.59 22.32
CA ASN A 42 3.65 5.74 23.56
C ASN A 42 4.25 7.15 23.72
N GLY A 43 3.96 8.06 22.79
CA GLY A 43 4.50 9.42 22.78
C GLY A 43 5.94 9.54 22.28
N HIS A 44 6.54 8.46 21.76
CA HIS A 44 7.89 8.51 21.21
C HIS A 44 7.84 9.06 19.78
N TYR A 45 8.86 9.82 19.40
CA TYR A 45 9.07 10.21 18.02
C TYR A 45 9.75 9.08 17.25
N ILE A 46 9.13 8.69 16.15
CA ILE A 46 9.67 7.75 15.18
C ILE A 46 10.06 8.54 13.93
N LEU A 47 11.36 8.55 13.60
CA LEU A 47 11.88 9.10 12.37
C LEU A 47 12.01 7.99 11.33
N GLU A 48 11.19 8.04 10.29
CA GLU A 48 11.32 7.19 9.11
C GLU A 48 12.08 7.94 8.01
N THR A 49 13.11 7.34 7.43
CA THR A 49 13.84 7.87 6.27
C THR A 49 13.73 6.93 5.09
N HIS A 50 13.67 7.48 3.87
CA HIS A 50 13.41 6.78 2.63
C HIS A 50 14.56 7.01 1.65
N GLY A 51 15.28 5.95 1.33
CA GLY A 51 16.40 5.94 0.37
C GLY A 51 15.96 5.43 -0.99
N TYR A 52 16.32 6.16 -2.05
CA TYR A 52 15.97 5.83 -3.43
C TYR A 52 17.21 5.63 -4.29
N ASN A 53 17.13 4.74 -5.29
CA ASN A 53 18.18 4.62 -6.31
C ASN A 53 18.04 5.69 -7.41
N ILE A 54 18.96 5.67 -8.39
CA ILE A 54 18.96 6.61 -9.52
C ILE A 54 17.71 6.51 -10.42
N LYS A 55 16.97 5.40 -10.36
CA LYS A 55 15.70 5.22 -11.08
C LYS A 55 14.50 5.71 -10.27
N GLY A 56 14.72 6.26 -9.06
CA GLY A 56 13.66 6.73 -8.16
C GLY A 56 12.86 5.61 -7.48
N GLN A 57 13.39 4.38 -7.48
CA GLN A 57 12.83 3.22 -6.77
C GLN A 57 13.27 3.24 -5.30
N LEU A 58 12.36 2.92 -4.38
CA LEU A 58 12.63 2.85 -2.95
C LEU A 58 13.50 1.63 -2.65
N ILE A 59 14.73 1.84 -2.19
CA ILE A 59 15.69 0.76 -1.90
C ILE A 59 15.85 0.50 -0.41
N LYS A 60 15.51 1.48 0.44
CA LYS A 60 15.66 1.36 1.88
C LYS A 60 14.69 2.25 2.63
N GLU A 61 14.08 1.73 3.67
CA GLU A 61 13.44 2.50 4.73
C GLU A 61 14.20 2.27 6.03
N THR A 62 14.40 3.32 6.81
CA THR A 62 14.99 3.23 8.15
C THR A 62 14.05 3.92 9.12
N SER A 63 13.56 3.18 10.11
CA SER A 63 12.76 3.70 11.23
C SER A 63 13.64 3.80 12.46
N LEU A 64 13.80 4.98 13.02
CA LEU A 64 14.50 5.25 14.27
C LEU A 64 13.48 5.64 15.34
N ASP A 65 13.43 4.89 16.44
CA ASP A 65 12.82 5.40 17.67
C ASP A 65 13.81 6.35 18.34
N GLU A 66 13.53 7.65 18.27
CA GLU A 66 14.44 8.69 18.77
C GLU A 66 14.59 8.67 20.29
N GLN A 67 13.67 8.02 21.01
CA GLN A 67 13.74 7.88 22.46
C GLN A 67 14.68 6.74 22.87
N THR A 68 14.62 5.61 22.16
CA THR A 68 15.43 4.41 22.51
C THR A 68 16.73 4.31 21.70
N GLY A 69 16.84 5.04 20.59
CA GLY A 69 17.95 4.95 19.65
C GLY A 69 17.94 3.69 18.76
N LEU A 70 16.89 2.86 18.87
CA LEU A 70 16.77 1.61 18.12
C LEU A 70 16.37 1.87 16.68
N HIS A 71 17.03 1.18 15.76
CA HIS A 71 16.69 1.22 14.35
C HIS A 71 16.03 -0.08 13.88
N LEU A 72 15.07 0.10 12.98
CA LEU A 72 14.55 -0.93 12.11
C LEU A 72 14.85 -0.53 10.67
N PHE A 73 15.39 -1.45 9.89
CA PHE A 73 15.67 -1.25 8.47
C PHE A 73 14.78 -2.17 7.64
N GLN A 74 14.29 -1.66 6.52
CA GLN A 74 13.68 -2.47 5.48
C GLN A 74 14.36 -2.19 4.15
N GLU A 75 15.06 -3.18 3.61
CA GLU A 75 15.83 -3.07 2.37
C GLU A 75 15.12 -3.80 1.24
N TYR A 76 15.04 -3.18 0.07
CA TYR A 76 14.27 -3.65 -1.07
C TYR A 76 15.19 -4.08 -2.21
N ILE A 77 15.01 -5.33 -2.66
CA ILE A 77 15.81 -5.94 -3.71
C ILE A 77 14.99 -6.00 -5.00
N TYR A 78 15.55 -5.47 -6.08
CA TYR A 78 14.92 -5.40 -7.39
C TYR A 78 15.61 -6.29 -8.41
N GLN A 79 14.83 -6.85 -9.32
CA GLN A 79 15.29 -7.51 -10.54
C GLN A 79 14.35 -7.14 -11.68
N ASN A 80 14.89 -6.71 -12.82
CA ASN A 80 14.10 -6.27 -13.98
C ASN A 80 13.01 -5.24 -13.61
N ASP A 81 13.38 -4.27 -12.76
CA ASP A 81 12.50 -3.20 -12.26
C ASP A 81 11.29 -3.65 -11.41
N LEU A 82 11.24 -4.93 -11.03
CA LEU A 82 10.28 -5.47 -10.08
C LEU A 82 10.98 -5.80 -8.76
N ILE A 83 10.31 -5.54 -7.64
CA ILE A 83 10.78 -6.00 -6.33
C ILE A 83 10.70 -7.52 -6.30
N THR A 84 11.76 -8.19 -5.86
CA THR A 84 11.77 -9.65 -5.72
C THR A 84 11.75 -10.07 -4.25
N SER A 85 12.36 -9.26 -3.39
CA SER A 85 12.30 -9.46 -1.95
C SER A 85 12.53 -8.17 -1.18
N SER A 86 12.12 -8.15 0.08
CA SER A 86 12.56 -7.17 1.06
C SER A 86 13.04 -7.88 2.32
N ILE A 87 14.04 -7.29 2.98
CA ILE A 87 14.60 -7.81 4.24
C ILE A 87 14.34 -6.78 5.32
N ILE A 88 13.77 -7.22 6.43
CA ILE A 88 13.56 -6.41 7.63
C ILE A 88 14.61 -6.83 8.66
N SER A 89 15.35 -5.87 9.19
CA SER A 89 16.39 -6.08 10.19
C SER A 89 16.32 -5.01 11.29
N SER A 90 16.91 -5.32 12.45
CA SER A 90 17.30 -4.34 13.46
C SER A 90 18.80 -4.07 13.39
N ASP A 91 19.31 -3.24 14.29
CA ASP A 91 20.75 -2.98 14.45
C ASP A 91 21.61 -4.24 14.62
N THR A 92 21.03 -5.32 15.17
CA THR A 92 21.79 -6.49 15.62
C THR A 92 21.48 -7.77 14.85
N ARG A 93 20.37 -7.84 14.11
CA ARG A 93 19.94 -9.07 13.43
C ARG A 93 18.94 -8.83 12.31
N LYS A 94 18.79 -9.82 11.43
CA LYS A 94 17.65 -9.91 10.52
C LYS A 94 16.43 -10.45 11.28
N LEU A 95 15.25 -9.97 10.91
CA LEU A 95 13.99 -10.29 11.57
C LEU A 95 13.05 -11.04 10.63
N ALA A 96 12.85 -10.49 9.43
CA ALA A 96 11.95 -11.06 8.45
C ALA A 96 12.44 -10.85 7.01
N LYS A 97 11.90 -11.65 6.09
CA LYS A 97 12.04 -11.47 4.66
C LYS A 97 10.67 -11.59 4.02
N ILE A 98 10.37 -10.71 3.06
CA ILE A 98 9.19 -10.82 2.22
C ILE A 98 9.66 -11.20 0.83
N VAL A 99 9.07 -12.23 0.21
CA VAL A 99 9.33 -12.62 -1.18
C VAL A 99 8.11 -12.29 -2.03
N TYR A 100 8.33 -11.70 -3.20
CA TYR A 100 7.29 -11.17 -4.08
C TYR A 100 7.26 -11.98 -5.38
N THR A 101 6.11 -12.55 -5.69
CA THR A 101 5.90 -13.37 -6.90
C THR A 101 4.94 -12.67 -7.85
N TYR A 102 5.28 -12.70 -9.14
CA TYR A 102 4.55 -12.00 -10.19
C TYR A 102 4.05 -12.96 -11.26
N ALA A 103 2.89 -12.64 -11.84
CA ALA A 103 2.41 -13.18 -13.10
C ALA A 103 2.13 -12.01 -14.05
N ASP A 104 2.62 -12.06 -15.28
CA ASP A 104 2.45 -10.98 -16.27
C ASP A 104 2.81 -9.58 -15.74
N ASN A 105 3.93 -9.47 -15.03
CA ASN A 105 4.41 -8.24 -14.36
C ASN A 105 3.45 -7.67 -13.30
N ARG A 106 2.53 -8.48 -12.79
CA ARG A 106 1.63 -8.11 -11.69
C ARG A 106 1.90 -8.98 -10.48
N LEU A 107 2.00 -8.34 -9.31
CA LEU A 107 2.23 -9.04 -8.05
C LEU A 107 1.02 -9.92 -7.74
N THR A 108 1.22 -11.22 -7.56
CA THR A 108 0.14 -12.19 -7.27
C THR A 108 0.29 -12.86 -5.92
N ARG A 109 1.50 -12.87 -5.36
CA ARG A 109 1.76 -13.49 -4.05
C ARG A 109 2.89 -12.79 -3.32
N MET A 110 2.73 -12.71 -2.00
CA MET A 110 3.77 -12.30 -1.06
C MET A 110 3.94 -13.40 -0.02
N ASP A 111 5.17 -13.87 0.16
CA ASP A 111 5.51 -14.83 1.22
C ASP A 111 6.23 -14.10 2.34
N PHE A 112 5.73 -14.22 3.57
CA PHE A 112 6.28 -13.60 4.77
C PHE A 112 7.06 -14.66 5.53
N LEU A 113 8.38 -14.51 5.56
CA LEU A 113 9.31 -15.41 6.21
C LEU A 113 9.96 -14.74 7.40
N GLU A 114 10.27 -15.52 8.44
CA GLU A 114 10.96 -15.06 9.64
C GLU A 114 12.33 -15.71 9.76
N TYR A 115 13.29 -14.95 10.26
CA TYR A 115 14.63 -15.45 10.58
C TYR A 115 14.61 -16.10 11.97
N GLY A 116 14.93 -17.40 12.02
CA GLY A 116 15.13 -18.14 13.25
C GLY A 116 16.48 -17.86 13.92
N THR A 117 16.77 -18.58 15.01
CA THR A 117 17.99 -18.42 15.82
C THR A 117 19.30 -18.75 15.09
N GLN A 118 19.24 -19.43 13.95
CA GLN A 118 20.40 -19.81 13.12
C GLN A 118 20.32 -19.21 11.70
N ASP A 119 19.66 -18.07 11.55
CA ASP A 119 19.40 -17.43 10.24
C ASP A 119 18.61 -18.29 9.24
N GLN A 120 18.05 -19.41 9.68
CA GLN A 120 17.12 -20.21 8.88
C GLN A 120 15.84 -19.40 8.63
N LEU A 121 15.44 -19.30 7.37
CA LEU A 121 14.17 -18.72 6.98
C LEU A 121 13.04 -19.75 7.12
N THR A 122 12.02 -19.40 7.88
CA THR A 122 10.78 -20.18 7.99
C THR A 122 9.62 -19.38 7.44
N LEU A 123 8.81 -19.99 6.58
CA LEU A 123 7.56 -19.37 6.12
C LEU A 123 6.61 -19.24 7.31
N ASN A 124 6.12 -18.03 7.58
CA ASN A 124 5.08 -17.78 8.58
C ASN A 124 3.70 -17.82 7.93
N PHE A 125 3.49 -17.04 6.87
CA PHE A 125 2.26 -17.06 6.08
C PHE A 125 2.49 -16.49 4.69
N SER A 126 1.50 -16.62 3.82
CA SER A 126 1.49 -15.99 2.51
C SER A 126 0.25 -15.11 2.33
N LYS A 127 0.34 -14.09 1.48
CA LYS A 127 -0.82 -13.38 0.93
C LYS A 127 -0.90 -13.62 -0.57
N SER A 128 -2.06 -14.05 -1.05
CA SER A 128 -2.38 -14.11 -2.48
C SER A 128 -3.22 -12.90 -2.87
N LEU A 129 -3.03 -12.37 -4.08
CA LEU A 129 -3.59 -11.11 -4.55
C LEU A 129 -4.40 -11.34 -5.82
N GLU A 130 -5.65 -10.91 -5.79
CA GLU A 130 -6.59 -11.03 -6.90
C GLU A 130 -7.00 -9.64 -7.41
N TYR A 131 -7.06 -9.50 -8.73
CA TYR A 131 -7.33 -8.23 -9.40
C TYR A 131 -8.54 -8.36 -10.31
N ASN A 132 -9.36 -7.31 -10.35
CA ASN A 132 -10.46 -7.18 -11.32
C ASN A 132 -10.24 -5.90 -12.13
N ALA A 133 -10.32 -6.01 -13.47
CA ALA A 133 -10.08 -4.90 -14.39
C ALA A 133 -8.76 -4.14 -14.13
N GLY A 134 -7.74 -4.85 -13.64
CA GLY A 134 -6.43 -4.28 -13.32
C GLY A 134 -6.30 -3.61 -11.95
N VAL A 135 -7.37 -3.59 -11.16
CA VAL A 135 -7.42 -3.01 -9.81
C VAL A 135 -7.41 -4.12 -8.76
N LEU A 136 -6.63 -3.94 -7.69
CA LEU A 136 -6.61 -4.89 -6.57
C LEU A 136 -8.01 -5.02 -5.98
N LYS A 137 -8.53 -6.25 -5.91
CA LYS A 137 -9.88 -6.51 -5.42
C LYS A 137 -9.88 -7.29 -4.13
N LYS A 138 -8.96 -8.26 -3.98
CA LYS A 138 -8.94 -9.16 -2.83
C LYS A 138 -7.52 -9.58 -2.48
N ALA A 139 -7.23 -9.70 -1.20
CA ALA A 139 -6.02 -10.31 -0.68
C ALA A 139 -6.40 -11.43 0.30
N THR A 140 -5.96 -12.66 0.04
CA THR A 140 -6.25 -13.81 0.90
C THR A 140 -5.00 -14.22 1.67
N THR A 141 -5.08 -14.25 2.99
CA THR A 141 -4.01 -14.75 3.85
C THR A 141 -4.11 -16.27 3.93
N LEU A 142 -3.00 -16.93 3.64
CA LEU A 142 -2.85 -18.39 3.61
C LEU A 142 -1.90 -18.84 4.72
N SER A 143 -2.24 -19.91 5.41
CA SER A 143 -1.34 -20.58 6.36
C SER A 143 -0.14 -21.19 5.66
N VAL A 144 0.83 -21.69 6.43
CA VAL A 144 1.98 -22.44 5.90
C VAL A 144 1.58 -23.70 5.10
N GLN A 145 0.39 -24.25 5.36
CA GLN A 145 -0.20 -25.36 4.58
C GLN A 145 -1.04 -24.88 3.38
N ASN A 146 -0.94 -23.60 3.01
CA ASN A 146 -1.75 -22.94 1.96
C ASN A 146 -3.27 -22.98 2.21
N LEU A 147 -3.72 -23.08 3.46
CA LEU A 147 -5.14 -23.01 3.79
C LEU A 147 -5.56 -21.54 4.06
N PRO A 148 -6.70 -21.06 3.53
CA PRO A 148 -7.19 -19.71 3.82
C PRO A 148 -7.47 -19.51 5.32
N ILE A 149 -6.86 -18.48 5.89
CA ILE A 149 -7.11 -18.04 7.28
C ILE A 149 -8.15 -16.91 7.30
N GLY A 150 -8.17 -16.10 6.25
CA GLY A 150 -9.08 -14.98 6.08
C GLY A 150 -8.73 -14.20 4.82
N HIS A 151 -9.54 -13.21 4.47
CA HIS A 151 -9.27 -12.35 3.33
C HIS A 151 -9.77 -10.93 3.53
N GLU A 152 -9.18 -10.02 2.77
CA GLU A 152 -9.51 -8.60 2.71
C GLU A 152 -10.07 -8.29 1.32
N GLU A 153 -11.20 -7.61 1.25
CA GLU A 153 -11.75 -7.06 0.02
C GLU A 153 -11.54 -5.56 -0.05
N PHE A 154 -11.04 -5.10 -1.19
CA PHE A 154 -10.69 -3.71 -1.44
C PHE A 154 -11.75 -3.07 -2.35
N SER A 155 -12.16 -1.86 -1.99
CA SER A 155 -13.02 -1.00 -2.81
C SER A 155 -12.21 0.21 -3.24
N ILE A 156 -11.80 0.24 -4.50
CA ILE A 156 -10.97 1.30 -5.07
C ILE A 156 -11.76 2.00 -6.18
N LEU A 157 -11.82 3.32 -6.13
CA LEU A 157 -12.47 4.17 -7.14
C LEU A 157 -11.55 5.37 -7.43
N ASP A 158 -11.42 5.73 -8.71
CA ASP A 158 -10.58 6.85 -9.17
C ASP A 158 -9.13 6.82 -8.60
N GLY A 159 -8.62 5.61 -8.39
CA GLY A 159 -7.29 5.35 -7.85
C GLY A 159 -7.14 5.63 -6.35
N ASN A 160 -8.23 5.81 -5.61
CA ASN A 160 -8.28 5.93 -4.16
C ASN A 160 -8.92 4.71 -3.50
N LEU A 161 -8.33 4.21 -2.42
CA LEU A 161 -8.89 3.11 -1.63
C LEU A 161 -9.98 3.66 -0.72
N LEU A 162 -11.25 3.38 -1.03
CA LEU A 162 -12.41 3.87 -0.29
C LEU A 162 -12.76 3.00 0.92
N ALA A 163 -12.56 1.69 0.81
CA ALA A 163 -12.83 0.78 1.92
C ALA A 163 -12.03 -0.52 1.83
N VAL A 164 -11.75 -1.09 3.00
CA VAL A 164 -11.27 -2.46 3.18
C VAL A 164 -12.23 -3.19 4.09
N ARG A 165 -12.71 -4.35 3.67
CA ARG A 165 -13.53 -5.23 4.50
C ARG A 165 -12.80 -6.53 4.73
N SER A 166 -12.65 -6.91 5.99
CA SER A 166 -11.94 -8.14 6.37
C SER A 166 -12.94 -9.24 6.74
N TYR A 167 -12.61 -10.45 6.31
CA TYR A 167 -13.41 -11.65 6.49
C TYR A 167 -12.57 -12.75 7.14
N ALA A 168 -13.18 -13.50 8.04
CA ALA A 168 -12.63 -14.77 8.53
C ALA A 168 -12.69 -15.85 7.44
N SER A 169 -12.05 -16.99 7.69
CA SER A 169 -12.01 -18.13 6.76
C SER A 169 -13.39 -18.72 6.43
N ASP A 170 -14.35 -18.59 7.34
CA ASP A 170 -15.74 -19.02 7.19
C ASP A 170 -16.62 -18.02 6.42
N GLY A 171 -16.07 -16.86 6.03
CA GLY A 171 -16.80 -15.78 5.35
C GLY A 171 -17.51 -14.81 6.29
N THR A 172 -17.35 -14.95 7.61
CA THR A 172 -17.88 -13.99 8.58
C THR A 172 -17.13 -12.66 8.47
N ILE A 173 -17.86 -11.56 8.28
CA ILE A 173 -17.28 -10.21 8.26
C ILE A 173 -16.76 -9.88 9.66
N GLN A 174 -15.48 -9.54 9.75
CA GLN A 174 -14.82 -9.16 11.01
C GLN A 174 -14.84 -7.65 11.21
N ASN A 175 -14.42 -6.90 10.19
CA ASN A 175 -14.32 -5.45 10.27
C ASN A 175 -14.48 -4.77 8.91
N LEU A 176 -14.80 -3.48 8.97
CA LEU A 176 -14.85 -2.57 7.84
C LEU A 176 -14.03 -1.32 8.19
N THR A 177 -13.10 -0.95 7.32
CA THR A 177 -12.41 0.34 7.38
C THR A 177 -12.80 1.16 6.16
N GLU A 178 -13.35 2.35 6.38
CA GLU A 178 -13.73 3.32 5.34
C GLU A 178 -12.79 4.52 5.37
N TYR A 179 -12.51 5.05 4.18
CA TYR A 179 -11.58 6.17 3.98
C TYR A 179 -12.25 7.30 3.21
N LEU A 180 -11.99 8.53 3.65
CA LEU A 180 -12.25 9.73 2.85
C LEU A 180 -10.93 10.40 2.53
N HIS A 181 -10.87 11.03 1.36
CA HIS A 181 -9.67 11.65 0.83
C HIS A 181 -9.88 13.13 0.55
N ASP A 182 -8.78 13.87 0.53
CA ASP A 182 -8.72 15.20 -0.07
C ASP A 182 -8.52 15.13 -1.60
N MET A 183 -8.20 16.27 -2.21
CA MET A 183 -7.86 16.38 -3.64
C MET A 183 -6.35 16.43 -3.89
N GLU A 184 -5.52 16.49 -2.84
CA GLU A 184 -4.08 16.74 -2.95
C GLU A 184 -3.30 15.42 -2.99
N LYS A 185 -2.08 15.44 -3.54
CA LYS A 185 -1.33 14.21 -3.81
C LYS A 185 -0.86 13.54 -2.53
N ASN A 186 -0.99 12.21 -2.49
CA ASN A 186 -0.39 11.37 -1.45
C ASN A 186 1.09 11.10 -1.76
N PRO A 187 2.03 11.45 -0.84
CA PRO A 187 3.45 11.30 -1.08
C PRO A 187 3.93 9.83 -1.10
N TYR A 188 3.11 8.89 -0.62
CA TYR A 188 3.42 7.47 -0.64
C TYR A 188 2.93 6.75 -1.90
N LYS A 189 2.15 7.43 -2.76
CA LYS A 189 1.63 6.81 -3.98
C LYS A 189 2.77 6.42 -4.91
N GLY A 190 2.70 5.20 -5.44
CA GLY A 190 3.70 4.67 -6.39
C GLY A 190 4.87 3.94 -5.73
N ASN A 191 4.92 3.88 -4.39
CA ASN A 191 5.81 2.95 -3.68
C ASN A 191 5.18 1.55 -3.72
N MET A 192 5.68 0.69 -4.60
CA MET A 192 5.18 -0.69 -4.78
C MET A 192 5.30 -1.54 -3.51
N GLU A 193 6.09 -1.06 -2.56
CA GLU A 193 6.37 -1.67 -1.26
C GLU A 193 5.19 -1.51 -0.29
N ARG A 194 4.30 -0.55 -0.56
CA ARG A 194 3.13 -0.21 0.28
C ARG A 194 1.81 -0.67 -0.34
N ASN A 195 1.85 -1.62 -1.27
CA ASN A 195 0.75 -2.10 -2.13
C ASN A 195 -0.45 -2.77 -1.42
N LEU A 196 -0.44 -2.88 -0.09
CA LEU A 196 -1.57 -3.38 0.71
C LEU A 196 -2.05 -2.40 1.76
N ASN A 197 -1.45 -1.21 1.82
CA ASN A 197 -1.82 -0.16 2.76
C ASN A 197 -2.52 0.97 2.01
N VAL A 198 -3.50 1.62 2.65
CA VAL A 198 -4.15 2.82 2.13
C VAL A 198 -3.16 3.88 1.66
N LEU A 199 -2.01 4.01 2.32
CA LEU A 199 -0.93 4.93 1.95
C LEU A 199 -0.31 4.57 0.59
N GLY A 200 -0.13 3.31 0.24
CA GLY A 200 0.40 2.95 -1.09
C GLY A 200 -0.68 2.89 -2.16
N LEU A 201 -1.91 2.55 -1.78
CA LEU A 201 -3.00 2.31 -2.72
C LEU A 201 -3.73 3.59 -3.16
N SER A 202 -3.77 4.64 -2.35
CA SER A 202 -4.54 5.86 -2.64
C SER A 202 -3.73 6.95 -3.35
N ASN A 203 -4.30 7.57 -4.38
CA ASN A 203 -3.72 8.73 -5.07
C ASN A 203 -3.68 9.99 -4.19
N ASN A 204 -4.67 10.13 -3.30
CA ASN A 204 -4.89 11.31 -2.48
C ASN A 204 -4.69 11.04 -0.99
N ASN A 205 -4.52 12.10 -0.19
CA ASN A 205 -4.31 11.95 1.24
C ASN A 205 -5.61 11.58 1.95
N VAL A 206 -5.51 10.70 2.94
CA VAL A 206 -6.65 10.25 3.74
C VAL A 206 -6.97 11.29 4.81
N THR A 207 -8.14 11.93 4.73
CA THR A 207 -8.65 12.93 5.68
C THR A 207 -9.57 12.33 6.74
N ARG A 208 -10.10 11.13 6.53
CA ARG A 208 -10.87 10.40 7.55
C ARG A 208 -10.68 8.90 7.43
N VAL A 209 -10.58 8.24 8.57
CA VAL A 209 -10.61 6.78 8.70
C VAL A 209 -11.73 6.43 9.67
N ARG A 210 -12.74 5.69 9.20
CA ARG A 210 -13.73 5.08 10.07
C ARG A 210 -13.47 3.58 10.13
N TYR A 211 -13.32 3.05 11.33
CA TYR A 211 -13.19 1.62 11.57
C TYR A 211 -14.42 1.12 12.32
N THR A 212 -14.98 0.02 11.83
CA THR A 212 -16.11 -0.70 12.41
C THR A 212 -15.69 -2.13 12.68
N ASP A 213 -15.77 -2.52 13.94
CA ASP A 213 -15.59 -3.89 14.43
C ASP A 213 -16.97 -4.49 14.68
N TYR A 214 -17.33 -5.51 13.92
CA TYR A 214 -18.66 -6.11 14.00
C TYR A 214 -18.80 -7.03 15.22
N ALA A 215 -17.70 -7.58 15.74
CA ALA A 215 -17.71 -8.44 16.91
C ALA A 215 -17.69 -7.62 18.21
N ASN A 216 -17.02 -6.46 18.20
CA ASN A 216 -16.90 -5.60 19.37
C ASN A 216 -17.07 -4.11 19.03
N PRO A 217 -18.32 -3.59 19.03
CA PRO A 217 -18.59 -2.20 18.70
C PRO A 217 -17.88 -1.15 19.57
N ALA A 218 -17.40 -1.51 20.77
CA ALA A 218 -16.62 -0.61 21.62
C ALA A 218 -15.26 -0.24 20.99
N ASN A 219 -14.77 -1.04 20.03
CA ASN A 219 -13.54 -0.78 19.29
C ASN A 219 -13.73 0.18 18.09
N ASN A 220 -14.98 0.58 17.80
CA ASN A 220 -15.27 1.48 16.69
C ASN A 220 -14.57 2.82 16.89
N ARG A 221 -13.95 3.33 15.82
CA ARG A 221 -13.23 4.61 15.86
C ARG A 221 -13.46 5.41 14.58
N ASP A 222 -13.47 6.72 14.74
CA ASP A 222 -13.58 7.69 13.65
C ASP A 222 -12.48 8.73 13.84
N GLN A 223 -11.45 8.62 13.02
CA GLN A 223 -10.28 9.49 13.06
C GLN A 223 -10.33 10.46 11.89
N ARG A 224 -10.13 11.74 12.17
CA ARG A 224 -10.11 12.80 11.15
C ARG A 224 -8.76 13.47 11.13
N TYR A 225 -8.30 13.83 9.95
CA TYR A 225 -6.99 14.41 9.73
C TYR A 225 -7.10 15.72 8.97
N GLU A 226 -6.25 16.66 9.37
CA GLU A 226 -5.97 17.88 8.64
C GLU A 226 -4.53 17.86 8.15
N TYR A 227 -4.30 18.47 7.00
CA TYR A 227 -2.98 18.57 6.40
C TYR A 227 -2.61 20.03 6.15
N GLU A 228 -1.33 20.34 6.34
CA GLU A 228 -0.70 21.54 5.81
C GLU A 228 0.11 21.14 4.59
N TYR A 229 0.13 21.97 3.53
CA TYR A 229 0.81 21.67 2.28
C TYR A 229 1.84 22.74 1.93
N ASN A 230 2.87 22.37 1.17
CA ASN A 230 3.78 23.31 0.54
C ASN A 230 3.15 23.97 -0.71
N ALA A 231 3.89 24.88 -1.36
CA ALA A 231 3.44 25.57 -2.57
C ALA A 231 3.14 24.63 -3.76
N GLU A 232 3.77 23.45 -3.79
CA GLU A 232 3.55 22.42 -4.82
C GLU A 232 2.47 21.40 -4.41
N LYS A 233 1.74 21.66 -3.33
CA LYS A 233 0.64 20.83 -2.83
C LYS A 233 1.04 19.46 -2.29
N PHE A 234 2.29 19.29 -1.87
CA PHE A 234 2.71 18.14 -1.08
C PHE A 234 2.46 18.38 0.41
N PRO A 235 1.97 17.39 1.16
CA PRO A 235 1.69 17.56 2.59
C PRO A 235 3.00 17.71 3.36
N ILE A 236 3.11 18.74 4.19
CA ILE A 236 4.27 18.99 5.08
C ILE A 236 3.96 18.67 6.53
N LYS A 237 2.68 18.69 6.94
CA LYS A 237 2.22 18.20 8.24
C LYS A 237 0.89 17.47 8.11
N LYS A 238 0.68 16.49 8.98
CA LYS A 238 -0.59 15.82 9.22
C LYS A 238 -0.91 15.91 10.71
N SER A 239 -2.13 16.31 11.03
CA SER A 239 -2.62 16.37 12.40
C SER A 239 -3.90 15.57 12.58
N LEU A 240 -4.06 14.95 13.74
CA LEU A 240 -5.32 14.34 14.17
C LEU A 240 -6.22 15.44 14.75
N ILE A 241 -7.46 15.49 14.27
CA ILE A 241 -8.49 16.42 14.75
C ILE A 241 -9.31 15.71 15.82
N GLY A 242 -9.11 16.10 17.08
CA GLY A 242 -9.98 15.72 18.19
C GLY A 242 -11.19 16.66 18.32
N ALA A 243 -12.06 16.37 19.29
CA ALA A 243 -13.25 17.21 19.55
C ALA A 243 -12.91 18.65 19.95
N THR A 244 -11.76 18.86 20.61
CA THR A 244 -11.35 20.15 21.17
C THR A 244 -9.91 20.54 20.88
N ALA A 245 -9.11 19.65 20.28
CA ALA A 245 -7.68 19.86 20.08
C ALA A 245 -7.22 19.31 18.72
N LYS A 246 -6.17 19.95 18.19
CA LYS A 246 -5.42 19.48 17.02
C LYS A 246 -4.08 18.95 17.52
N GLU A 247 -3.81 17.69 17.25
CA GLU A 247 -2.56 17.03 17.65
C GLU A 247 -1.69 16.77 16.43
N LEU A 248 -0.44 17.26 16.42
CA LEU A 248 0.50 16.95 15.36
C LEU A 248 0.82 15.45 15.37
N GLN A 249 0.63 14.79 14.23
CA GLN A 249 0.89 13.35 14.09
C GLN A 249 2.15 13.09 13.28
N ILE A 250 2.30 13.77 12.15
CA ILE A 250 3.39 13.52 11.20
C ILE A 250 3.91 14.84 10.64
N THR A 251 5.23 14.98 10.55
CA THR A 251 5.90 15.98 9.71
C THR A 251 6.56 15.28 8.53
N TYR A 252 6.47 15.86 7.34
CA TYR A 252 7.03 15.32 6.11
C TYR A 252 8.19 16.19 5.61
N ALA A 253 9.23 15.55 5.08
CA ALA A 253 10.33 16.22 4.40
C ALA A 253 10.56 15.64 3.00
N TYR A 254 10.92 16.50 2.06
CA TYR A 254 11.06 16.18 0.65
C TYR A 254 12.43 16.57 0.12
N LYS A 255 12.82 15.93 -0.99
CA LYS A 255 13.96 16.34 -1.80
C LYS A 255 13.56 16.37 -3.27
N ASN A 256 14.07 17.37 -3.98
CA ASN A 256 13.93 17.44 -5.43
C ASN A 256 14.71 16.29 -6.08
N PHE A 257 14.09 15.59 -7.02
CA PHE A 257 14.67 14.44 -7.71
C PHE A 257 14.88 14.73 -9.20
#